data_AF-A0A961WN25-F1
#
_entry.id   AF-A0A961WN25-F1
#
_cell.length_a   1.000
_cell.length_b   1.000
_cell.length_c   1.000
_cell.angle_alpha   90.00
_cell.angle_beta   90.00
_cell.angle_gamma   90.00
#
_symmetry.space_group_name_H-M   'P 1'
#
loop_
_entity.id
_entity.type
_entity.pdbx_description
1 polymer ?
#
loop_
_entity_poly.entity_id
_entity_poly.type
_entity_poly.pdbx_seq_one_letter_code
_entity_poly.pdbx_strand_id
1 'polypeptide(L)'
;DHEAAIDLWQRYRAGERNVFTRRLYTLKGQQTFDEIRRKYQTDGEFRKVVDRYCDDFERLLADVARSDQGAAQGYLSSDQGKVYTMLAHASGRLR
;
A
#
# COMPACT_ATOMS: atom_id res chain seq x y z
N ASP A 1 2.59 13.64 -4.31
CA ASP A 1 2.98 12.97 -5.56
C ASP A 1 2.13 11.77 -5.88
N HIS A 2 1.31 11.87 -6.94
CA HIS A 2 0.61 10.72 -7.51
C HIS A 2 1.56 9.90 -8.42
N GLU A 3 2.50 10.56 -9.12
CA GLU A 3 3.49 9.92 -9.98
C GLU A 3 4.49 9.06 -9.20
N ALA A 4 4.97 9.52 -8.05
CA ALA A 4 5.89 8.74 -7.22
C ALA A 4 5.28 7.40 -6.76
N ALA A 5 3.98 7.38 -6.44
CA ALA A 5 3.29 6.14 -6.08
C ALA A 5 3.24 5.18 -7.28
N ILE A 6 2.94 5.69 -8.47
CA ILE A 6 2.89 4.90 -9.71
C ILE A 6 4.26 4.29 -10.02
N ASP A 7 5.34 5.07 -9.97
CA ASP A 7 6.71 4.61 -10.23
C ASP A 7 7.09 3.46 -9.27
N LEU A 8 6.82 3.61 -7.98
CA LEU A 8 7.08 2.56 -6.99
C LEU A 8 6.35 1.26 -7.30
N TRP A 9 5.07 1.35 -7.70
CA TRP A 9 4.28 0.19 -8.08
C TRP A 9 4.81 -0.48 -9.35
N GLN A 10 5.30 0.29 -10.33
CA GLN A 10 5.94 -0.27 -11.52
C GLN A 10 7.23 -1.02 -11.16
N ARG A 11 8.09 -0.41 -10.34
CA ARG A 11 9.34 -1.02 -9.88
C ARG A 11 9.11 -2.29 -9.06
N TYR A 12 8.14 -2.24 -8.14
CA TYR A 12 7.74 -3.41 -7.35
C TYR A 12 7.24 -4.56 -8.25
N ARG A 13 6.39 -4.26 -9.25
CA ARG A 13 5.92 -5.25 -10.23
C ARG A 13 7.04 -5.78 -11.14
N ALA A 14 8.07 -4.98 -11.40
CA ALA A 14 9.27 -5.39 -12.11
C ALA A 14 10.21 -6.29 -11.25
N GLY A 15 9.85 -6.56 -9.99
CA GLY A 15 10.60 -7.41 -9.08
C GLY A 15 11.66 -6.68 -8.26
N GLU A 16 11.73 -5.36 -8.34
CA GLU A 16 12.59 -4.58 -7.45
C GLU A 16 12.10 -4.70 -6.01
N ARG A 17 13.04 -4.93 -5.10
CA ARG A 17 12.78 -5.07 -3.67
C ARG A 17 13.24 -3.83 -2.94
N ASN A 18 12.64 -3.56 -1.78
CA ASN A 18 12.97 -2.42 -0.91
C ASN A 18 12.69 -1.07 -1.57
N VAL A 19 11.75 -1.03 -2.51
CA VAL A 19 11.30 0.22 -3.14
C VAL A 19 10.39 1.01 -2.19
N PHE A 20 9.66 0.32 -1.30
CA PHE A 20 8.83 0.95 -0.29
C PHE A 20 9.67 1.24 0.95
N THR A 21 9.97 2.52 1.18
CA THR A 21 10.71 2.98 2.34
C THR A 21 9.93 4.03 3.13
N ARG A 22 10.25 4.21 4.41
CA ARG A 22 9.60 5.23 5.26
C ARG A 22 9.75 6.65 4.70
N ARG A 23 10.79 6.91 3.88
CA ARG A 23 11.06 8.22 3.27
C ARG A 23 10.03 8.63 2.21
N LEU A 24 9.19 7.70 1.77
CA LEU A 24 8.09 7.97 0.83
C LEU A 24 7.00 8.88 1.42
N TYR A 25 6.94 8.98 2.74
CA TYR A 25 5.92 9.75 3.44
C TYR A 25 6.46 11.11 3.91
N THR A 26 5.56 12.09 3.93
CA THR A 26 5.80 13.36 4.64
C THR A 26 6.12 13.10 6.12
N LEU A 27 6.70 14.07 6.84
CA LEU A 27 7.01 13.89 8.27
C LEU A 27 5.80 13.42 9.09
N LYS A 28 4.63 14.02 8.86
CA LYS A 28 3.37 13.58 9.48
C LYS A 28 3.00 12.15 9.06
N GLY A 29 3.14 11.83 7.78
CA GLY A 29 2.88 10.48 7.28
C GLY A 29 3.83 9.43 7.86
N GLN A 30 5.07 9.77 8.17
CA GLN A 30 6.03 8.88 8.84
C GLN A 30 5.61 8.56 10.28
N GLN A 31 5.08 9.55 11.01
CA GLN A 31 4.53 9.32 12.36
C GLN A 31 3.32 8.38 12.29
N THR A 32 2.39 8.64 11.37
CA THR A 32 1.24 7.75 11.13
C THR A 32 1.67 6.34 10.74
N PHE A 33 2.69 6.20 9.89
CA PHE A 33 3.26 4.90 9.53
C PHE A 33 3.77 4.13 10.75
N ASP A 34 4.54 4.79 11.63
CA ASP A 34 5.07 4.15 12.83
C ASP A 34 3.96 3.73 13.81
N GLU A 35 2.92 4.55 13.94
CA GLU A 35 1.74 4.24 14.76
C GLU A 35 0.98 3.03 14.22
N ILE A 36 0.71 3.00 12.91
CA ILE A 36 0.05 1.87 12.25
C ILE A 36 0.89 0.60 12.43
N ARG A 37 2.20 0.68 12.17
CA ARG A 37 3.11 -0.47 12.31
C ARG A 37 3.14 -1.00 13.74
N ARG A 38 3.24 -0.10 14.73
CA ARG A 38 3.20 -0.47 16.14
C ARG A 38 1.88 -1.15 16.48
N LYS A 39 0.74 -0.54 16.09
CA LYS A 39 -0.59 -1.08 16.37
C LYS A 39 -0.80 -2.44 15.71
N TYR A 40 -0.37 -2.62 14.46
CA TYR A 40 -0.42 -3.90 13.75
C TYR A 40 0.33 -5.03 14.48
N GLN A 41 1.44 -4.70 15.15
CA GLN A 41 2.22 -5.65 15.93
C GLN A 41 1.58 -5.99 17.28
N THR A 42 0.93 -5.03 17.93
CA THR A 42 0.44 -5.18 19.31
C THR A 42 -1.06 -5.49 19.43
N ASP A 43 -1.86 -5.16 18.43
CA ASP A 43 -3.32 -5.29 18.43
C ASP A 43 -3.77 -6.30 17.37
N GLY A 44 -4.25 -7.46 17.83
CA GLY A 44 -4.67 -8.57 16.97
C GLY A 44 -5.98 -8.32 16.21
N GLU A 45 -6.87 -7.48 16.74
CA GLU A 45 -8.10 -7.10 16.03
C GLU A 45 -7.78 -6.14 14.90
N PHE A 46 -6.95 -5.13 15.19
CA PHE A 46 -6.47 -4.21 14.17
C PHE A 46 -5.70 -4.94 13.06
N ARG A 47 -4.86 -5.91 13.42
CA ARG A 47 -4.17 -6.77 12.43
C ARG A 47 -5.16 -7.42 11.46
N LYS A 48 -6.22 -8.07 11.98
CA LYS A 48 -7.24 -8.73 11.15
C LYS A 48 -7.94 -7.73 10.21
N VAL A 49 -8.24 -6.52 10.69
CA VAL A 49 -8.86 -5.47 9.88
C VAL A 49 -7.92 -5.04 8.75
N VAL A 50 -6.64 -4.82 9.06
CA VAL A 50 -5.62 -4.44 8.07
C VAL A 50 -5.42 -5.53 7.04
N ASP A 51 -5.27 -6.79 7.48
CA ASP A 51 -5.08 -7.94 6.58
C ASP A 51 -6.26 -8.09 5.62
N ARG A 52 -7.49 -8.04 6.14
CA ARG A 52 -8.70 -8.12 5.31
C ARG A 52 -8.80 -6.97 4.32
N TYR A 53 -8.50 -5.74 4.76
CA TYR A 53 -8.51 -4.58 3.87
C TYR A 53 -7.51 -4.74 2.72
N CYS A 54 -6.28 -5.18 3.01
CA CYS A 54 -5.27 -5.44 2.00
C CYS A 54 -5.73 -6.54 1.03
N ASP A 55 -6.23 -7.67 1.52
CA ASP A 55 -6.69 -8.78 0.67
C ASP A 55 -7.84 -8.34 -0.25
N ASP A 56 -8.82 -7.59 0.27
CA ASP A 56 -9.97 -7.12 -0.50
C ASP A 56 -9.53 -6.08 -1.56
N PHE A 57 -8.57 -5.21 -1.24
CA PHE A 57 -8.02 -4.24 -2.20
C PHE A 57 -7.18 -4.92 -3.30
N GLU A 58 -6.38 -5.92 -2.94
CA GLU A 58 -5.58 -6.71 -3.89
C GLU A 58 -6.49 -7.48 -4.87
N ARG A 59 -7.61 -8.05 -4.39
CA ARG A 59 -8.63 -8.68 -5.24
C ARG A 59 -9.25 -7.68 -6.21
N LEU A 60 -9.67 -6.51 -5.71
CA LEU A 60 -10.22 -5.44 -6.54
C LEU A 60 -9.22 -5.02 -7.63
N LEU A 61 -7.95 -4.83 -7.27
CA LEU A 61 -6.90 -4.50 -8.24
C LEU A 61 -6.71 -5.60 -9.29
N ALA A 62 -6.73 -6.87 -8.89
CA ALA A 62 -6.61 -7.99 -9.82
C ALA A 62 -7.81 -8.07 -10.78
N ASP A 63 -9.02 -7.82 -10.30
CA ASP A 63 -10.24 -7.78 -11.11
C ASP A 63 -10.20 -6.63 -12.13
N VAL A 64 -9.83 -5.42 -11.67
CA VAL A 64 -9.72 -4.25 -12.54
C VAL A 64 -8.59 -4.42 -13.56
N ALA A 65 -7.41 -4.91 -13.16
CA ALA A 65 -6.26 -5.08 -14.04
C ALA A 65 -6.48 -6.14 -15.14
N ARG A 66 -7.40 -7.08 -14.95
CA ARG A 66 -7.83 -8.03 -15.99
C ARG A 66 -8.65 -7.35 -17.08
N SER A 67 -9.39 -6.31 -16.74
CA SER A 67 -10.25 -5.58 -17.68
C SER A 67 -9.49 -4.42 -18.33
N ASP A 68 -8.78 -3.63 -17.52
CA ASP A 68 -8.06 -2.42 -17.94
C ASP A 68 -6.87 -2.14 -17.00
N GLN A 69 -5.65 -2.26 -17.54
CA GLN A 69 -4.40 -1.96 -16.82
C GLN A 69 -4.30 -0.49 -16.40
N GLY A 70 -4.79 0.45 -17.22
CA GLY A 70 -4.79 1.88 -16.93
C GLY A 70 -5.74 2.24 -15.80
N ALA A 71 -6.91 1.58 -15.74
CA ALA A 71 -7.85 1.73 -14.62
C ALA A 71 -7.21 1.28 -13.29
N ALA A 72 -6.50 0.15 -13.28
CA ALA A 72 -5.81 -0.34 -12.08
C ALA A 72 -4.76 0.66 -11.56
N GLN A 73 -4.05 1.34 -12.47
CA GLN A 73 -3.10 2.40 -12.13
C GLN A 73 -3.80 3.63 -11.52
N GLY A 74 -4.99 3.99 -12.04
CA GLY A 74 -5.85 5.00 -11.45
C GLY A 74 -6.23 4.69 -10.00
N TYR A 75 -6.64 3.44 -9.72
CA TYR A 75 -6.95 3.00 -8.36
C TYR A 75 -5.75 3.08 -7.41
N LEU A 76 -4.56 2.70 -7.85
CA LEU A 76 -3.33 2.81 -7.04
C LEU A 76 -2.98 4.26 -6.71
N SER A 77 -3.25 5.19 -7.63
CA SER A 77 -3.02 6.62 -7.41
C SER A 77 -4.06 7.29 -6.51
N SER A 78 -5.24 6.68 -6.36
CA SER A 78 -6.35 7.21 -5.55
C SER A 78 -6.01 7.30 -4.05
N ASP A 79 -6.83 8.02 -3.29
CA ASP A 79 -6.66 8.10 -1.82
C ASP A 79 -6.80 6.73 -1.14
N GLN A 80 -7.65 5.84 -1.68
CA GLN A 80 -7.73 4.46 -1.20
C GLN A 80 -6.43 3.69 -1.50
N GLY A 81 -5.84 3.91 -2.68
CA GLY A 81 -4.54 3.34 -3.04
C GLY A 81 -3.40 3.81 -2.12
N LYS A 82 -3.43 5.07 -1.67
CA LYS A 82 -2.48 5.60 -0.67
C LYS A 82 -2.66 4.94 0.70
N VAL A 83 -3.90 4.78 1.16
CA VAL A 83 -4.21 4.07 2.42
C VAL A 83 -3.73 2.63 2.33
N TYR A 84 -4.07 1.93 1.25
CA TYR A 84 -3.58 0.58 0.98
C TYR A 84 -2.05 0.49 1.01
N THR A 85 -1.36 1.37 0.29
CA THR A 85 0.12 1.38 0.25
C THR A 85 0.71 1.57 1.66
N MET A 86 0.14 2.48 2.46
CA MET A 86 0.55 2.69 3.85
C MET A 86 0.37 1.43 4.72
N LEU A 87 -0.81 0.81 4.65
CA LEU A 87 -1.16 -0.37 5.44
C LEU A 87 -0.36 -1.61 5.03
N ALA A 88 -0.24 -1.87 3.73
CA ALA A 88 0.50 -3.01 3.20
C ALA A 88 2.01 -2.88 3.48
N HIS A 89 2.55 -1.67 3.47
CA HIS A 89 3.93 -1.42 3.88
C HIS A 89 4.12 -1.55 5.40
N ALA A 90 3.21 -1.00 6.21
CA ALA A 90 3.30 -1.07 7.67
C ALA A 90 3.13 -2.50 8.22
N SER A 91 2.35 -3.35 7.53
CA SER A 91 2.20 -4.78 7.82
C SER A 91 3.38 -5.63 7.32
N GLY A 92 4.26 -5.06 6.49
CA GLY A 92 5.44 -5.73 5.94
C GLY A 92 5.16 -6.62 4.72
N ARG A 93 3.96 -6.52 4.13
CA ARG A 93 3.57 -7.15 2.85
C ARG A 93 4.31 -6.51 1.68
N LEU A 94 4.41 -5.18 1.68
CA LEU A 94 5.25 -4.44 0.75
C LEU A 94 6.64 -4.19 1.36
N ARG A 95 7.67 -4.48 0.58
CA ARG A 95 9.08 -4.23 0.91
C ARG A 95 9.78 -3.66 -0.30
#